data_AF-A0A2V9NHR3-F1
#
_entry.id   AF-A0A2V9NHR3-F1
#
_cell.length_a   1.000
_cell.length_b   1.000
_cell.length_c   1.000
_cell.angle_alpha   90.00
_cell.angle_beta   90.00
_cell.angle_gamma   90.00
#
_symmetry.space_group_name_H-M   'P 1'
#
loop_
_entity.id
_entity.type
_entity.pdbx_description
1 polymer ?
#
loop_
_entity_poly.entity_id
_entity_poly.type
_entity_poly.pdbx_seq_one_letter_code
_entity_poly.pdbx_strand_id
1 'polypeptide(L)'
;MFRFAILLPLFSSLTLFSADDVTPAIQQVLTRQQDAWNRHDLEAFMSGYWNSPQLTFFSGARETSGWQPTLERYRQAYQSSGKEMGKLEFSELKIKSFAGDAAFARGAWKLTMSGGKTPHGLFTLIFRKFPDGWKIVHDHTSAAD
;
A
#
# COMPACT_ATOMS: atom_id res chain seq x y z
N MET A 1 -3.09 19.60 -68.79
CA MET A 1 -3.65 20.36 -67.64
C MET A 1 -4.88 19.58 -67.21
N PHE A 2 -5.02 18.94 -66.05
CA PHE A 2 -4.67 19.28 -64.67
C PHE A 2 -4.29 17.99 -63.90
N ARG A 3 -3.31 18.04 -63.00
CA ARG A 3 -3.02 16.96 -62.03
C ARG A 3 -3.67 17.35 -60.70
N PHE A 4 -4.67 16.60 -60.24
CA PHE A 4 -5.23 16.74 -58.90
C PHE A 4 -4.37 15.91 -57.92
N ALA A 5 -3.67 16.58 -57.00
CA ALA A 5 -3.00 15.92 -55.88
C ALA A 5 -4.01 15.76 -54.73
N ILE A 6 -4.35 14.51 -54.39
CA ILE A 6 -5.20 14.19 -53.24
C ILE A 6 -4.28 14.18 -52.01
N LEU A 7 -4.42 15.20 -51.16
CA LEU A 7 -3.74 15.27 -49.86
C LEU A 7 -4.52 14.37 -48.88
N LEU A 8 -4.01 13.17 -48.57
CA LEU A 8 -4.58 12.34 -47.51
C LEU A 8 -4.26 12.97 -46.14
N PRO A 9 -5.24 13.21 -45.26
CA PRO A 9 -4.96 13.67 -43.92
C PRO A 9 -4.31 12.53 -43.12
N LEU A 10 -3.10 12.78 -42.58
CA LEU A 10 -2.52 11.94 -41.53
C LEU A 10 -3.41 12.05 -40.28
N PHE A 11 -4.29 11.08 -40.09
CA PHE A 11 -4.92 10.88 -38.79
C PHE A 11 -3.87 10.30 -37.84
N SER A 12 -3.20 11.17 -37.06
CA SER A 12 -2.43 10.73 -35.90
C SER A 12 -3.38 9.96 -34.97
N SER A 13 -3.16 8.66 -34.86
CA SER A 13 -3.86 7.81 -33.91
C SER A 13 -3.54 8.33 -32.50
N LEU A 14 -4.51 8.98 -31.85
CA LEU A 14 -4.44 9.20 -30.41
C LEU A 14 -4.48 7.82 -29.75
N THR A 15 -3.32 7.31 -29.34
CA THR A 15 -3.25 6.23 -28.37
C THR A 15 -3.86 6.75 -27.08
N LEU A 16 -5.11 6.39 -26.82
CA LEU A 16 -5.73 6.49 -25.51
C LEU A 16 -4.86 5.66 -24.57
N PHE A 17 -4.05 6.32 -23.75
CA PHE A 17 -3.42 5.68 -22.60
C PHE A 17 -4.54 5.22 -21.68
N SER A 18 -4.85 3.93 -21.72
CA SER A 18 -5.56 3.30 -20.62
C SER A 18 -4.67 3.48 -19.38
N ALA A 19 -5.22 3.99 -18.28
CA ALA A 19 -4.49 3.97 -17.03
C ALA A 19 -4.22 2.50 -16.71
N ASP A 20 -2.95 2.08 -16.71
CA ASP A 20 -2.56 0.73 -16.33
C ASP A 20 -3.27 0.36 -15.02
N ASP A 21 -3.91 -0.81 -14.99
CA ASP A 21 -4.55 -1.29 -13.77
C ASP A 21 -3.48 -1.46 -12.69
N VAL A 22 -3.48 -0.57 -11.71
CA VAL A 22 -2.52 -0.54 -10.60
C VAL A 22 -2.80 -1.64 -9.57
N THR A 23 -3.95 -2.31 -9.65
CA THR A 23 -4.44 -3.29 -8.67
C THR A 23 -3.45 -4.41 -8.42
N PRO A 24 -2.89 -5.11 -9.45
CA PRO A 24 -1.95 -6.20 -9.21
C PRO A 24 -0.66 -5.74 -8.51
N ALA A 25 -0.17 -4.55 -8.86
CA ALA A 25 1.05 -4.01 -8.27
C ALA A 25 0.87 -3.65 -6.79
N ILE A 26 -0.27 -3.06 -6.42
CA ILE A 26 -0.61 -2.74 -5.03
C ILE A 26 -0.88 -4.01 -4.22
N GLN A 27 -1.61 -4.99 -4.79
CA GLN A 27 -1.79 -6.30 -4.15
C GLN A 27 -0.44 -6.96 -3.87
N GLN A 28 0.52 -6.89 -4.79
CA GLN A 28 1.86 -7.44 -4.58
C GLN A 28 2.62 -6.74 -3.44
N VAL A 29 2.44 -5.43 -3.22
CA VAL A 29 3.02 -4.76 -2.05
C VAL A 29 2.42 -5.34 -0.77
N LEU A 30 1.08 -5.45 -0.70
CA LEU A 30 0.39 -5.96 0.49
C LEU A 30 0.69 -7.45 0.77
N THR A 31 0.79 -8.29 -0.27
CA THR A 31 1.20 -9.69 -0.13
C THR A 31 2.61 -9.79 0.46
N ARG A 32 3.58 -9.03 -0.06
CA ARG A 32 4.94 -9.03 0.48
C ARG A 32 4.99 -8.55 1.93
N GLN A 33 4.21 -7.53 2.29
CA GLN A 33 4.08 -7.11 3.67
C GLN A 33 3.50 -8.21 4.55
N GLN A 34 2.40 -8.85 4.14
CA GLN A 34 1.80 -9.95 4.87
C GLN A 34 2.79 -11.10 5.10
N ASP A 35 3.51 -11.50 4.05
CA ASP A 35 4.49 -12.57 4.12
C ASP A 35 5.64 -12.20 5.06
N ALA A 36 6.16 -10.97 4.98
CA ALA A 36 7.19 -10.44 5.85
C ALA A 36 6.75 -10.41 7.33
N TRP A 37 5.53 -9.95 7.60
CA TRP A 37 4.94 -9.98 8.94
C TRP A 37 4.89 -11.41 9.49
N ASN A 38 4.38 -12.35 8.68
CA ASN A 38 4.17 -13.74 9.08
C ASN A 38 5.47 -14.53 9.30
N ARG A 39 6.60 -13.99 8.87
CA ARG A 39 7.96 -14.49 9.18
C ARG A 39 8.71 -13.58 10.16
N HIS A 40 8.00 -12.68 10.83
CA HIS A 40 8.49 -11.76 11.86
C HIS A 40 9.57 -10.76 11.43
N ASP A 41 9.57 -10.38 10.15
CA ASP A 41 10.54 -9.47 9.54
C ASP A 41 9.92 -8.08 9.35
N LEU A 42 10.10 -7.21 10.35
CA LEU A 42 9.50 -5.87 10.36
C LEU A 42 10.15 -4.92 9.37
N GLU A 43 11.44 -5.09 9.08
CA GLU A 43 12.17 -4.30 8.09
C GLU A 43 11.65 -4.60 6.68
N ALA A 44 11.46 -5.88 6.35
CA ALA A 44 10.83 -6.28 5.09
C ALA A 44 9.36 -5.85 5.02
N PHE A 45 8.60 -5.92 6.13
CA PHE A 45 7.25 -5.35 6.22
C PHE A 45 7.26 -3.85 5.92
N MET A 46 8.22 -3.12 6.49
CA MET A 46 8.36 -1.68 6.31
C MET A 46 8.86 -1.27 4.92
N SER A 47 9.37 -2.20 4.10
CA SER A 47 9.79 -1.93 2.71
C SER A 47 8.64 -1.52 1.77
N GLY A 48 7.40 -1.84 2.15
CA GLY A 48 6.18 -1.41 1.46
C GLY A 48 5.82 0.07 1.74
N TYR A 49 6.39 0.67 2.78
CA TYR A 49 6.20 2.08 3.10
C TYR A 49 7.25 2.96 2.44
N TRP A 50 6.89 4.23 2.23
CA TRP A 50 7.81 5.24 1.74
C TRP A 50 8.85 5.57 2.81
N ASN A 51 10.13 5.30 2.52
CA ASN A 51 11.23 5.63 3.43
C ASN A 51 11.51 7.14 3.42
N SER A 52 10.74 7.86 4.22
CA SER A 52 10.77 9.33 4.28
C SER A 52 10.32 9.82 5.66
N PRO A 53 10.83 10.96 6.15
CA PRO A 53 10.30 11.63 7.33
C PRO A 53 8.85 12.13 7.15
N GLN A 54 8.34 12.17 5.92
CA GLN A 54 6.97 12.61 5.60
C GLN A 54 5.96 11.45 5.52
N LEU A 55 6.37 10.19 5.74
CA LEU A 55 5.42 9.10 5.94
C LEU A 55 4.48 9.45 7.10
N THR A 56 3.20 9.16 6.98
CA THR A 56 2.25 9.33 8.10
C THR A 56 1.52 8.04 8.41
N PHE A 57 1.38 7.73 9.70
CA PHE A 57 0.68 6.57 10.20
C PHE A 57 -0.28 6.98 11.33
N PHE A 58 -1.55 6.62 11.22
CA PHE A 58 -2.60 6.94 12.18
C PHE A 58 -3.22 5.68 12.76
N SER A 59 -3.26 5.57 14.08
CA SER A 59 -3.98 4.50 14.77
C SER A 59 -4.24 4.82 16.25
N GLY A 60 -5.43 4.45 16.75
CA GLY A 60 -5.78 4.61 18.17
C GLY A 60 -5.60 6.03 18.69
N ALA A 61 -6.04 7.03 17.92
CA ALA A 61 -5.89 8.47 18.18
C ALA A 61 -4.43 8.99 18.24
N ARG A 62 -3.45 8.23 17.73
CA ARG A 62 -2.06 8.67 17.62
C ARG A 62 -1.65 8.80 16.17
N GLU A 63 -0.92 9.88 15.88
CA GLU A 63 -0.15 10.04 14.65
C GLU A 63 1.31 9.65 14.91
N THR A 64 1.92 8.97 13.95
CA THR A 64 3.37 8.75 13.88
C THR A 64 3.85 9.24 12.53
N SER A 65 4.80 10.17 12.53
CA SER A 65 5.37 10.75 11.32
C SER A 65 6.79 10.22 11.11
N GLY A 66 7.09 9.80 9.88
CA GLY A 66 8.38 9.30 9.45
C GLY A 66 8.51 7.77 9.48
N TRP A 67 9.28 7.24 8.53
CA TRP A 67 9.53 5.80 8.40
C TRP A 67 10.21 5.19 9.63
N GLN A 68 11.26 5.83 10.15
CA GLN A 68 12.03 5.31 11.28
C GLN A 68 11.20 5.29 12.58
N PRO A 69 10.48 6.37 12.96
CA PRO A 69 9.54 6.34 14.09
C PRO A 69 8.45 5.26 13.94
N THR A 70 7.92 5.05 12.74
CA THR A 70 6.92 3.99 12.50
C THR A 70 7.51 2.60 12.71
N LEU A 71 8.72 2.31 12.20
CA LEU A 71 9.40 1.02 12.45
C LEU A 71 9.65 0.79 13.95
N GLU A 72 10.12 1.82 14.67
CA GLU A 72 10.36 1.72 16.10
C GLU A 72 9.07 1.44 16.88
N ARG A 73 7.98 2.13 16.53
CA ARG A 73 6.65 1.84 17.09
C ARG A 73 6.22 0.39 16.86
N TYR A 74 6.44 -0.16 15.66
CA TYR A 74 6.16 -1.58 15.39
C TYR A 74 7.00 -2.51 16.27
N ARG A 75 8.32 -2.26 16.38
CA ARG A 75 9.20 -3.07 17.24
C ARG A 75 8.74 -3.05 18.69
N GLN A 76 8.40 -1.87 19.22
CA GLN A 76 7.88 -1.74 20.59
C GLN A 76 6.57 -2.48 20.79
N ALA A 77 5.64 -2.39 19.84
CA ALA A 77 4.33 -3.02 19.95
C ALA A 77 4.37 -4.56 19.82
N TYR A 78 5.27 -5.10 18.99
CA TYR A 78 5.19 -6.48 18.52
C TYR A 78 6.44 -7.34 18.75
N GLN A 79 7.62 -6.74 18.98
CA GLN A 79 8.88 -7.46 19.20
C GLN A 79 9.50 -7.20 20.59
N SER A 80 8.85 -6.40 21.45
CA SER A 80 9.28 -6.25 22.84
C SER A 80 8.99 -7.52 23.66
N SER A 81 9.67 -7.67 24.80
CA SER A 81 9.57 -8.88 25.63
C SER A 81 8.12 -9.22 26.00
N GLY A 82 7.71 -10.46 25.73
CA GLY A 82 6.35 -10.95 26.01
C GLY A 82 5.30 -10.52 24.98
N LYS A 83 5.68 -9.92 23.85
CA LYS A 83 4.78 -9.64 22.73
C LYS A 83 4.84 -10.73 21.67
N GLU A 84 3.73 -10.89 20.97
CA GLU A 84 3.63 -11.74 19.79
C GLU A 84 3.10 -10.90 18.61
N MET A 85 3.52 -11.25 17.40
CA MET A 85 3.03 -10.60 16.18
C MET A 85 1.69 -11.19 15.72
N GLY A 86 1.46 -12.48 15.99
CA GLY A 86 0.37 -13.25 15.40
C GLY A 86 0.52 -13.43 13.89
N LYS A 87 -0.36 -14.26 13.31
CA LYS A 87 -0.44 -14.43 11.85
C LYS A 87 -1.37 -13.38 11.24
N LEU A 88 -0.82 -12.51 10.40
CA LEU A 88 -1.54 -11.47 9.67
C LEU A 88 -2.19 -12.01 8.38
N GLU A 89 -3.41 -11.55 8.16
CA GLU A 89 -4.16 -11.70 6.93
C GLU A 89 -4.76 -10.34 6.54
N PHE A 90 -4.56 -9.94 5.29
CA PHE A 90 -5.30 -8.85 4.66
C PHE A 90 -6.43 -9.39 3.81
N SER A 91 -7.62 -8.78 3.90
CA SER A 91 -8.80 -9.19 3.15
C SER A 91 -9.63 -7.98 2.70
N GLU A 92 -10.68 -8.24 1.91
CA GLU A 92 -11.64 -7.23 1.45
C GLU A 92 -11.00 -6.04 0.71
N LEU A 93 -9.90 -6.30 -0.01
CA LEU A 93 -9.14 -5.29 -0.72
C LEU A 93 -9.98 -4.60 -1.79
N LYS A 94 -10.15 -3.28 -1.63
CA LYS A 94 -10.76 -2.38 -2.62
C LYS A 94 -9.72 -1.35 -3.02
N ILE A 95 -9.17 -1.51 -4.21
CA ILE A 95 -8.11 -0.66 -4.76
C ILE A 95 -8.70 0.24 -5.83
N LYS A 96 -8.32 1.51 -5.84
CA LYS A 96 -8.67 2.48 -6.87
C LYS A 96 -7.46 3.33 -7.21
N SER A 97 -7.18 3.49 -8.49
CA SER A 97 -6.22 4.48 -8.98
C SER A 97 -6.84 5.88 -8.95
N PHE A 98 -5.98 6.87 -8.74
CA PHE A 98 -6.24 8.25 -9.11
C PHE A 98 -5.53 8.56 -10.44
N ALA A 99 -5.77 9.73 -11.02
CA ALA A 99 -4.98 10.17 -12.16
C ALA A 99 -3.49 10.30 -11.77
N GLY A 100 -2.59 9.86 -12.66
CA GLY A 100 -1.14 9.99 -12.46
C GLY A 100 -0.54 8.84 -11.64
N ASP A 101 0.25 9.19 -10.63
CA ASP A 101 1.14 8.31 -9.88
C ASP A 101 0.60 7.96 -8.48
N ALA A 102 -0.72 8.05 -8.29
CA ALA A 102 -1.37 7.89 -7.00
C ALA A 102 -2.51 6.86 -7.03
N ALA A 103 -2.72 6.19 -5.91
CA ALA A 103 -3.80 5.24 -5.71
C ALA A 103 -4.17 5.16 -4.23
N PHE A 104 -5.31 4.55 -3.93
CA PHE A 104 -5.63 4.16 -2.56
C PHE A 104 -6.16 2.73 -2.49
N ALA A 105 -5.87 2.08 -1.37
CA ALA A 105 -6.41 0.78 -1.02
C ALA A 105 -7.14 0.87 0.31
N ARG A 106 -8.25 0.15 0.44
CA ARG A 106 -8.93 -0.11 1.71
C ARG A 106 -9.12 -1.60 1.86
N GLY A 107 -9.15 -2.06 3.10
CA GLY A 107 -9.38 -3.47 3.40
C GLY A 107 -9.48 -3.71 4.89
N ALA A 108 -9.52 -4.98 5.25
CA ALA A 108 -9.47 -5.45 6.62
C ALA A 108 -8.12 -6.10 6.91
N TRP A 109 -7.69 -5.98 8.16
CA TRP A 109 -6.58 -6.75 8.70
C TRP A 109 -7.08 -7.65 9.83
N LYS A 110 -6.49 -8.83 9.97
CA LYS A 110 -6.76 -9.76 11.06
C LYS A 110 -5.46 -10.41 11.51
N LEU A 111 -5.21 -10.43 12.81
CA LEU A 111 -4.15 -11.19 13.44
C LEU A 111 -4.75 -12.46 14.06
N THR A 112 -4.14 -13.61 13.84
CA THR A 112 -4.46 -14.84 14.59
C THR A 112 -3.36 -15.10 15.61
N MET A 113 -3.71 -14.98 16.89
CA MET A 113 -2.78 -15.13 18.01
C MET A 113 -2.64 -16.59 18.45
N SER A 114 -1.52 -16.93 19.10
CA SER A 114 -1.29 -18.29 19.63
C SER A 114 -2.34 -18.71 20.67
N GLY A 115 -2.84 -17.74 21.45
CA GLY A 115 -3.91 -17.93 22.42
C GLY A 115 -5.34 -17.92 21.84
N GLY A 116 -5.51 -18.00 20.51
CA GLY A 116 -6.80 -18.05 19.84
C GLY A 116 -7.56 -16.72 19.71
N LYS A 117 -7.04 -15.64 20.30
CA LYS A 117 -7.57 -14.28 20.08
C LYS A 117 -7.36 -13.85 18.63
N THR A 118 -8.33 -13.09 18.10
CA THR A 118 -8.28 -12.59 16.71
C THR A 118 -8.47 -11.07 16.64
N PRO A 119 -7.48 -10.25 17.06
CA PRO A 119 -7.52 -8.81 16.84
C PRO A 119 -7.70 -8.52 15.35
N HIS A 120 -8.55 -7.57 15.01
CA HIS A 120 -8.87 -7.23 13.63
C HIS A 120 -9.30 -5.78 13.53
N GLY A 121 -9.41 -5.29 12.30
CA GLY A 121 -9.90 -3.95 12.04
C GLY A 121 -9.78 -3.58 10.57
N LEU A 122 -9.83 -2.28 10.30
CA LEU A 122 -9.85 -1.74 8.95
C LEU A 122 -8.64 -0.85 8.70
N PHE A 123 -8.26 -0.72 7.44
CA PHE A 123 -7.24 0.22 7.01
C PHE A 123 -7.64 1.00 5.77
N THR A 124 -7.04 2.19 5.63
CA THR A 124 -6.97 2.95 4.39
C THR A 124 -5.51 3.34 4.15
N LEU A 125 -5.00 3.02 2.95
CA LEU A 125 -3.64 3.28 2.54
C LEU A 125 -3.65 4.18 1.30
N ILE A 126 -2.84 5.24 1.33
CA ILE A 126 -2.54 6.03 0.14
C ILE A 126 -1.19 5.58 -0.40
N PHE A 127 -1.16 5.27 -1.69
CA PHE A 127 0.03 4.86 -2.42
C PHE A 127 0.49 5.95 -3.37
N ARG A 128 1.81 6.06 -3.53
CA ARG A 128 2.46 6.79 -4.62
C ARG A 128 3.43 5.89 -5.37
N LYS A 129 3.54 6.08 -6.68
CA LYS A 129 4.50 5.36 -7.54
C LYS A 129 5.82 6.12 -7.55
N PHE A 130 6.88 5.45 -7.11
CA PHE A 130 8.26 5.92 -7.15
C PHE A 130 9.05 5.12 -8.20
N PRO A 131 10.28 5.52 -8.57
CA PRO A 131 11.12 4.76 -9.48
C PRO A 131 11.37 3.30 -9.04
N ASP A 132 11.38 3.03 -7.74
CA ASP A 132 11.57 1.70 -7.14
C ASP A 132 10.23 0.97 -6.85
N GLY A 133 9.10 1.52 -7.31
CA GLY A 133 7.77 0.91 -7.24
C GLY A 133 6.77 1.68 -6.39
N TRP A 134 5.62 1.04 -6.15
CA TRP A 134 4.54 1.62 -5.32
C TRP A 134 4.90 1.56 -3.83
N LYS A 135 4.71 2.67 -3.12
CA LYS A 135 4.94 2.79 -1.69
C LYS A 135 3.75 3.42 -0.98
N ILE A 136 3.48 2.95 0.23
CA ILE A 136 2.50 3.57 1.14
C ILE A 136 3.08 4.88 1.67
N VAL A 137 2.41 6.00 1.43
CA VAL A 137 2.81 7.33 1.92
C VAL A 137 1.94 7.80 3.10
N HIS A 138 0.77 7.21 3.26
CA HIS A 138 -0.15 7.45 4.37
C HIS A 138 -0.88 6.16 4.72
N ASP A 139 -0.95 5.85 6.01
CA ASP A 139 -1.66 4.72 6.57
C ASP A 139 -2.58 5.19 7.69
N HIS A 140 -3.86 4.85 7.57
CA HIS A 140 -4.81 4.98 8.66
C HIS A 140 -5.39 3.61 8.97
N THR A 141 -5.12 3.11 10.17
CA THR A 141 -5.53 1.78 10.62
C THR A 141 -6.28 1.86 11.95
N SER A 142 -7.49 1.29 12.00
CA SER A 142 -8.28 1.12 13.21
C SER A 142 -8.31 -0.34 13.66
N ALA A 143 -8.53 -0.56 14.95
CA ALA A 143 -8.88 -1.87 15.51
C ALA A 143 -10.36 -1.87 15.87
N ALA A 144 -11.02 -3.02 15.72
CA ALA A 144 -12.31 -3.25 16.35
C ALA A 144 -12.14 -3.34 17.87
N ASP A 145 -13.17 -2.92 18.60
CA ASP A 145 -13.23 -2.97 20.06
C ASP A 145 -13.25 -4.40 20.62
#